data_AF-A0A8J0SE02-F1
#
_entry.id   AF-A0A8J0SE02-F1
#
_cell.length_a   1.000
_cell.length_b   1.000
_cell.length_c   1.000
_cell.angle_alpha   90.00
_cell.angle_beta   90.00
_cell.angle_gamma   90.00
#
_symmetry.space_group_name_H-M   'P 1'
#
loop_
_entity.id
_entity.type
_entity.pdbx_description
1 polymer ?
#
loop_
_entity_poly.entity_id
_entity_poly.type
_entity_poly.pdbx_seq_one_letter_code
_entity_poly.pdbx_strand_id
1 'polypeptide(L)'
;MELQLMAVWMAYVIWMEAFTTNSNPKVIANYFIDAVTLRDGCPERICADHGTENGHIEQMQKFLRRPQTDNYAGERSFMHGRSTANQRMEGWWSILRKQNAQFWINLFQTIQNDGHFSGNFLDKSLIQFCFLNLIQDELDEVGQTWNSHTIRQSSQQTTYAGRPALLYLLPGVYGVEDQLKPVDSAEVYVKKSVFQRGNILVTKQFLICAAY
;
A
#
# COMPACT_ATOMS: atom_id res chain seq x y z
N MET A 1 -8.08 -11.42 10.72
CA MET A 1 -7.95 -9.98 10.45
C MET A 1 -6.76 -9.81 9.53
N GLU A 2 -6.97 -9.22 8.36
CA GLU A 2 -5.92 -9.11 7.35
C GLU A 2 -5.44 -7.66 7.30
N LEU A 3 -4.16 -7.43 7.55
CA LEU A 3 -3.50 -6.12 7.43
C LEU A 3 -3.20 -5.91 5.94
N GLN A 4 -3.84 -4.94 5.29
CA GLN A 4 -3.69 -4.79 3.84
C GLN A 4 -3.87 -3.35 3.44
N LEU A 5 -2.81 -2.75 2.89
CA LEU A 5 -2.79 -1.72 1.86
C LEU A 5 -1.42 -1.04 1.90
N MET A 6 -0.56 -1.33 0.94
CA MET A 6 0.75 -0.70 0.86
C MET A 6 1.05 -0.37 -0.60
N ALA A 7 1.37 0.90 -0.87
CA ALA A 7 2.21 1.24 -2.00
C ALA A 7 3.66 1.33 -1.51
N VAL A 8 4.52 0.50 -2.08
CA VAL A 8 5.97 0.61 -1.88
C VAL A 8 6.56 1.40 -3.01
N TRP A 9 7.33 2.43 -2.67
CA TRP A 9 8.12 3.15 -3.63
C TRP A 9 9.57 3.22 -3.13
N MET A 10 10.52 2.63 -3.86
CA MET A 10 11.93 2.57 -3.41
C MET A 10 12.15 1.95 -2.01
N ALA A 11 11.37 0.89 -1.69
CA ALA A 11 11.30 0.29 -0.37
C ALA A 11 10.72 1.20 0.74
N TYR A 12 10.22 2.40 0.41
CA TYR A 12 9.47 3.25 1.31
C TYR A 12 8.00 2.86 1.33
N VAL A 13 7.44 2.70 2.52
CA VAL A 13 6.03 2.41 2.77
C VAL A 13 5.26 3.73 2.73
N ILE A 14 4.39 3.90 1.73
CA ILE A 14 3.66 5.16 1.50
C ILE A 14 2.46 5.31 2.44
N TRP A 15 1.73 4.22 2.69
CA TRP A 15 0.63 4.13 3.64
C TRP A 15 0.45 2.68 4.10
N MET A 16 -0.20 2.48 5.25
CA MET A 16 -0.69 1.22 5.77
C MET A 16 -1.96 1.46 6.57
N GLU A 17 -3.02 0.76 6.24
CA GLU A 17 -4.35 1.04 6.79
C GLU A 17 -5.03 -0.25 7.22
N ALA A 18 -5.42 -0.31 8.48
CA ALA A 18 -6.26 -1.34 9.04
C ALA A 18 -7.71 -0.99 8.70
N PHE A 19 -8.38 -1.85 7.92
CA PHE A 19 -9.75 -1.58 7.51
C PHE A 19 -10.68 -2.77 7.74
N THR A 20 -11.98 -2.44 7.74
CA THR A 20 -13.06 -3.42 7.89
C THR A 20 -13.51 -4.02 6.56
N THR A 21 -13.02 -3.53 5.41
CA THR A 21 -13.16 -4.14 4.07
C THR A 21 -11.94 -3.95 3.19
N ASN A 22 -11.78 -4.84 2.24
CA ASN A 22 -10.76 -4.77 1.22
C ASN A 22 -11.39 -5.09 -0.17
N SER A 23 -12.55 -5.74 -0.26
CA SER A 23 -13.20 -6.10 -1.54
C SER A 23 -13.76 -4.91 -2.32
N ASN A 24 -13.80 -3.71 -1.74
CA ASN A 24 -14.28 -2.52 -2.40
C ASN A 24 -13.12 -1.75 -3.06
N PRO A 25 -13.01 -1.76 -4.40
CA PRO A 25 -11.92 -1.08 -5.11
C PRO A 25 -11.90 0.43 -4.83
N LYS A 26 -13.03 1.02 -4.39
CA LYS A 26 -13.15 2.45 -4.08
C LYS A 26 -12.35 2.87 -2.85
N VAL A 27 -12.28 2.02 -1.83
CA VAL A 27 -11.53 2.30 -0.60
C VAL A 27 -10.05 2.53 -0.94
N ILE A 28 -9.57 1.78 -1.91
CA ILE A 28 -8.16 1.69 -2.25
C ILE A 28 -7.78 2.77 -3.25
N ALA A 29 -8.70 3.05 -4.17
CA ALA A 29 -8.67 4.26 -4.97
C ALA A 29 -8.61 5.53 -4.10
N ASN A 30 -9.29 5.55 -2.94
CA ASN A 30 -9.23 6.66 -1.99
C ASN A 30 -7.86 6.82 -1.35
N TYR A 31 -7.26 5.74 -0.84
CA TYR A 31 -5.92 5.81 -0.29
C TYR A 31 -4.90 6.24 -1.34
N PHE A 32 -5.04 5.75 -2.57
CA PHE A 32 -4.19 6.16 -3.68
C PHE A 32 -4.33 7.66 -3.98
N ILE A 33 -5.55 8.19 -4.11
CA ILE A 33 -5.73 9.61 -4.43
C ILE A 33 -5.32 10.52 -3.27
N ASP A 34 -5.53 10.10 -2.02
CA ASP A 34 -5.05 10.83 -0.85
C ASP A 34 -3.52 10.86 -0.80
N ALA A 35 -2.86 9.74 -1.13
CA ALA A 35 -1.40 9.69 -1.22
C ALA A 35 -0.85 10.59 -2.34
N VAL A 36 -1.50 10.60 -3.51
CA VAL A 36 -1.17 11.49 -4.63
C VAL A 36 -1.34 12.96 -4.23
N THR A 37 -2.46 13.27 -3.57
CA THR A 37 -2.76 14.63 -3.10
C THR A 37 -1.72 15.11 -2.09
N LEU A 38 -1.35 14.28 -1.12
CA LEU A 38 -0.40 14.62 -0.07
C LEU A 38 1.01 14.90 -0.62
N ARG A 39 1.35 14.28 -1.75
CA ARG A 39 2.69 14.32 -2.36
C ARG A 39 2.77 15.28 -3.54
N ASP A 40 1.66 15.88 -3.94
CA ASP A 40 1.54 16.69 -5.15
C ASP A 40 2.08 15.98 -6.41
N GLY A 41 1.88 14.66 -6.47
CA GLY A 41 2.48 13.83 -7.51
C GLY A 41 2.01 12.39 -7.49
N CYS A 42 2.13 11.72 -8.62
CA CYS A 42 1.83 10.30 -8.77
C CYS A 42 3.09 9.50 -9.12
N PRO A 43 3.12 8.18 -8.86
CA PRO A 43 4.26 7.35 -9.25
C PRO A 43 4.50 7.39 -10.76
N GLU A 44 5.73 7.25 -11.21
CA GLU A 44 6.06 7.08 -12.63
C GLU A 44 5.35 5.86 -13.23
N ARG A 45 5.35 4.77 -12.46
CA ARG A 45 4.79 3.48 -12.85
C ARG A 45 4.28 2.70 -11.64
N ILE A 46 3.15 2.03 -11.81
CA ILE A 46 2.56 1.11 -10.84
C ILE A 46 2.53 -0.30 -11.41
N CYS A 47 2.83 -1.28 -10.56
CA CYS A 47 2.73 -2.69 -10.79
C CYS A 47 1.80 -3.30 -9.75
N ALA A 48 0.73 -3.91 -10.21
CA ALA A 48 -0.19 -4.65 -9.34
C ALA A 48 -0.30 -6.10 -9.82
N ASP A 49 -0.90 -6.96 -9.01
CA ASP A 49 -1.34 -8.26 -9.50
C ASP A 49 -2.59 -8.12 -10.40
N HIS A 50 -3.09 -9.25 -10.91
CA HIS A 50 -4.30 -9.29 -11.76
C HIS A 50 -5.60 -9.22 -10.95
N GLY A 51 -5.55 -8.62 -9.75
CA GLY A 51 -6.72 -8.38 -8.93
C GLY A 51 -7.74 -7.45 -9.60
N THR A 52 -9.02 -7.81 -9.53
CA THR A 52 -10.17 -6.97 -9.94
C THR A 52 -10.24 -5.64 -9.19
N GLU A 53 -9.63 -5.63 -8.02
CA GLU A 53 -9.65 -4.58 -7.03
C GLU A 53 -8.69 -3.42 -7.32
N ASN A 54 -7.73 -3.62 -8.23
CA ASN A 54 -6.78 -2.60 -8.67
C ASN A 54 -7.28 -1.78 -9.87
N GLY A 55 -8.41 -2.14 -10.47
CA GLY A 55 -8.90 -1.51 -11.69
C GLY A 55 -9.13 0.00 -11.58
N HIS A 56 -9.53 0.51 -10.41
CA HIS A 56 -9.65 1.95 -10.20
C HIS A 56 -8.29 2.65 -10.14
N ILE A 57 -7.29 2.04 -9.52
CA ILE A 57 -5.93 2.60 -9.46
C ILE A 57 -5.32 2.62 -10.85
N GLU A 58 -5.49 1.53 -11.62
CA GLU A 58 -5.04 1.48 -13.01
C GLU A 58 -5.60 2.66 -13.81
N GLN A 59 -6.91 2.88 -13.75
CA GLN A 59 -7.57 3.98 -14.46
C GLN A 59 -7.10 5.35 -13.96
N MET A 60 -6.96 5.53 -12.65
CA MET A 60 -6.48 6.79 -12.06
C MET A 60 -5.04 7.08 -12.48
N GLN A 61 -4.16 6.09 -12.39
CA GLN A 61 -2.76 6.20 -12.72
C GLN A 61 -2.58 6.57 -14.19
N LYS A 62 -3.24 5.85 -15.11
CA LYS A 62 -3.22 6.16 -16.55
C LYS A 62 -3.76 7.55 -16.86
N PHE A 63 -4.83 7.96 -16.16
CA PHE A 63 -5.41 9.29 -16.30
C PHE A 63 -4.46 10.40 -15.84
N LEU A 64 -3.88 10.30 -14.65
CA LEU A 64 -2.93 11.28 -14.09
C LEU A 64 -1.62 11.34 -14.89
N ARG A 65 -1.25 10.22 -15.52
CA ARG A 65 -0.03 10.09 -16.32
C ARG A 65 -0.23 10.40 -17.81
N ARG A 66 -1.43 10.81 -18.24
CA ARG A 66 -1.73 11.12 -19.65
C ARG A 66 -0.98 12.34 -20.21
N PRO A 67 -0.67 13.42 -19.45
CA PRO A 67 -0.06 14.61 -20.04
C PRO A 67 1.47 14.49 -20.22
N GLN A 68 2.12 13.52 -19.57
CA GLN A 68 3.57 13.35 -19.58
C GLN A 68 4.04 12.64 -20.87
N THR A 69 5.33 12.80 -21.20
CA THR A 69 5.92 12.32 -22.46
C THR A 69 7.03 11.29 -22.26
N ASP A 70 7.28 10.83 -21.03
CA ASP A 70 8.29 9.80 -20.76
C ASP A 70 7.85 8.40 -21.23
N ASN A 71 8.79 7.46 -21.22
CA ASN A 71 8.60 6.10 -21.74
C ASN A 71 7.46 5.32 -21.07
N TYR A 72 7.06 5.72 -19.86
CA TYR A 72 6.03 5.08 -19.04
C TYR A 72 4.76 5.92 -18.92
N ALA A 73 4.58 6.99 -19.71
CA ALA A 73 3.39 7.82 -19.64
C ALA A 73 2.10 7.10 -20.13
N GLY A 74 0.95 7.62 -19.70
CA GLY A 74 -0.38 7.15 -20.09
C GLY A 74 -0.59 5.66 -19.82
N GLU A 75 -0.97 4.90 -20.84
CA GLU A 75 -1.26 3.46 -20.73
C GLU A 75 -0.10 2.60 -20.18
N ARG A 76 1.15 3.06 -20.34
CA ARG A 76 2.35 2.34 -19.88
C ARG A 76 2.69 2.59 -18.42
N SER A 77 1.96 3.50 -17.76
CA SER A 77 2.17 3.87 -16.36
C SER A 77 1.64 2.85 -15.37
N PHE A 78 0.93 1.83 -15.85
CA PHE A 78 0.45 0.72 -15.07
C PHE A 78 0.82 -0.61 -15.75
N MET A 79 1.27 -1.57 -14.95
CA MET A 79 1.56 -2.92 -15.42
C MET A 79 0.94 -3.94 -14.47
N HIS A 80 0.54 -5.08 -15.02
CA HIS A 80 0.30 -6.25 -14.19
C HIS A 80 1.60 -7.05 -14.07
N GLY A 81 2.08 -7.19 -12.84
CA GLY A 81 3.30 -7.91 -12.52
C GLY A 81 3.14 -9.42 -12.66
N ARG A 82 4.21 -10.09 -13.07
CA ARG A 82 4.37 -11.53 -12.80
C ARG A 82 4.68 -11.72 -11.32
N SER A 83 4.32 -12.86 -10.72
CA SER A 83 4.61 -13.14 -9.30
C SER A 83 6.09 -12.95 -8.92
N THR A 84 7.02 -13.13 -9.87
CA THR A 84 8.45 -12.88 -9.67
C THR A 84 8.82 -11.40 -9.49
N ALA A 85 8.04 -10.47 -10.08
CA ALA A 85 8.22 -9.03 -9.87
C ALA A 85 7.76 -8.57 -8.48
N ASN A 86 7.00 -9.42 -7.78
CA ASN A 86 6.38 -9.11 -6.51
C ASN A 86 7.16 -9.59 -5.27
N GLN A 87 8.28 -10.28 -5.46
CA GLN A 87 9.06 -10.91 -4.39
C GLN A 87 9.47 -9.94 -3.27
N ARG A 88 9.73 -8.67 -3.60
CA ARG A 88 10.14 -7.66 -2.59
C ARG A 88 8.99 -7.33 -1.65
N MET A 89 7.79 -7.16 -2.20
CA MET A 89 6.60 -6.91 -1.41
C MET A 89 6.23 -8.16 -0.60
N GLU A 90 6.30 -9.36 -1.19
CA GLU A 90 6.11 -10.63 -0.46
C GLU A 90 7.13 -10.81 0.69
N GLY A 91 8.39 -10.45 0.46
CA GLY A 91 9.43 -10.47 1.48
C GLY A 91 9.11 -9.52 2.64
N TRP A 92 8.69 -8.31 2.34
CA TRP A 92 8.26 -7.35 3.36
C TRP A 92 7.01 -7.83 4.12
N TRP A 93 6.02 -8.41 3.43
CA TRP A 93 4.85 -9.01 4.07
C TRP A 93 5.23 -10.15 5.02
N SER A 94 6.24 -10.95 4.67
CA SER A 94 6.79 -11.98 5.55
C SER A 94 7.37 -11.37 6.83
N ILE A 95 8.07 -10.23 6.72
CA ILE A 95 8.63 -9.50 7.86
C ILE A 95 7.51 -8.93 8.73
N LEU A 96 6.57 -8.18 8.16
CA LEU A 96 5.42 -7.62 8.87
C LEU A 96 4.65 -8.72 9.62
N ARG A 97 4.40 -9.85 8.94
CA ARG A 97 3.72 -10.98 9.55
C ARG A 97 4.48 -11.48 10.77
N LYS A 98 5.78 -11.76 10.63
CA LYS A 98 6.59 -12.32 11.71
C LYS A 98 6.77 -11.36 12.88
N GLN A 99 6.88 -10.06 12.62
CA GLN A 99 7.24 -9.06 13.64
C GLN A 99 6.04 -8.40 14.31
N ASN A 100 4.88 -8.34 13.64
CA ASN A 100 3.69 -7.67 14.16
C ASN A 100 2.44 -8.56 14.03
N ALA A 101 2.06 -8.91 12.81
CA ALA A 101 0.72 -9.49 12.56
C ALA A 101 0.49 -10.85 13.26
N GLN A 102 1.54 -11.64 13.46
CA GLN A 102 1.43 -12.99 14.02
C GLN A 102 0.91 -12.96 15.47
N PHE A 103 1.22 -11.92 16.23
CA PHE A 103 0.67 -11.73 17.58
C PHE A 103 -0.86 -11.65 17.54
N TRP A 104 -1.40 -10.74 16.73
CA TRP A 104 -2.85 -10.54 16.58
C TRP A 104 -3.56 -11.77 16.03
N ILE A 105 -2.94 -12.46 15.06
CA ILE A 105 -3.47 -13.72 14.52
C ILE A 105 -3.60 -14.76 15.64
N ASN A 106 -2.55 -14.94 16.44
CA ASN A 106 -2.57 -15.90 17.54
C ASN A 106 -3.59 -15.52 18.61
N LEU A 107 -3.66 -14.24 18.99
CA LEU A 107 -4.61 -13.73 19.98
C LEU A 107 -6.05 -14.04 19.57
N PHE A 108 -6.44 -13.69 18.35
CA PHE A 108 -7.81 -13.94 17.88
C PHE A 108 -8.10 -15.43 17.67
N GLN A 109 -7.08 -16.23 17.32
CA GLN A 109 -7.22 -17.67 17.24
C GLN A 109 -7.46 -18.30 18.62
N THR A 110 -6.75 -17.85 19.66
CA THR A 110 -6.98 -18.29 21.05
C THR A 110 -8.39 -17.94 21.51
N ILE A 111 -8.79 -16.69 21.30
CA ILE A 111 -10.13 -16.20 21.63
C ILE A 111 -11.24 -17.02 20.94
N GLN A 112 -11.03 -17.44 19.70
CA GLN A 112 -11.94 -18.33 18.98
C GLN A 112 -11.93 -19.75 19.58
N ASN A 113 -10.76 -20.31 19.84
CA ASN A 113 -10.59 -21.67 20.35
C ASN A 113 -11.18 -21.85 21.76
N ASP A 114 -11.14 -20.81 22.58
CA ASP A 114 -11.73 -20.80 23.93
C ASP A 114 -13.27 -20.75 23.93
N GLY A 115 -13.88 -20.68 22.73
CA GLY A 115 -15.34 -20.67 22.58
C GLY A 115 -15.98 -19.29 22.83
N HIS A 116 -15.17 -18.24 23.02
CA HIS A 116 -15.67 -16.88 23.21
C HIS A 116 -16.22 -16.26 21.92
N PHE A 117 -15.80 -16.75 20.76
CA PHE A 117 -16.23 -16.23 19.45
C PHE A 117 -16.52 -17.39 18.48
N SER A 118 -17.68 -17.34 17.86
CA SER A 118 -18.10 -18.24 16.78
C SER A 118 -17.62 -17.78 15.40
N GLY A 119 -17.07 -16.57 15.29
CA GLY A 119 -16.61 -15.98 14.03
C GLY A 119 -17.75 -15.44 13.15
N ASN A 120 -18.93 -15.24 13.74
CA ASN A 120 -20.08 -14.64 13.09
C ASN A 120 -19.85 -13.14 12.81
N PHE A 121 -20.85 -12.46 12.24
CA PHE A 121 -20.75 -11.04 11.92
C PHE A 121 -20.50 -10.17 13.17
N LEU A 122 -21.27 -10.38 14.24
CA LEU A 122 -21.18 -9.60 15.48
C LEU A 122 -19.79 -9.76 16.13
N ASP A 123 -19.32 -11.00 16.20
CA ASP A 123 -18.00 -11.38 16.68
C ASP A 123 -16.87 -10.62 15.96
N LYS A 124 -16.94 -10.59 14.63
CA LYS A 124 -15.98 -9.85 13.79
C LYS A 124 -16.09 -8.34 14.01
N SER A 125 -17.31 -7.80 14.11
CA SER A 125 -17.55 -6.38 14.36
C SER A 125 -17.04 -5.95 15.74
N LEU A 126 -17.16 -6.79 16.76
CA LEU A 126 -16.64 -6.51 18.11
C LEU A 126 -15.11 -6.50 18.13
N ILE A 127 -14.46 -7.48 17.49
CA ILE A 127 -13.00 -7.50 17.37
C ILE A 127 -12.51 -6.25 16.63
N GLN A 128 -13.17 -5.89 15.52
CA GLN A 128 -12.86 -4.67 14.79
C GLN A 128 -13.05 -3.43 15.67
N PHE A 129 -14.19 -3.30 16.34
CA PHE A 129 -14.45 -2.14 17.20
C PHE A 129 -13.41 -1.98 18.32
N CYS A 130 -13.04 -3.08 18.98
CA CYS A 130 -12.14 -3.05 20.13
C CYS A 130 -10.67 -2.86 19.74
N PHE A 131 -10.22 -3.49 18.66
CA PHE A 131 -8.79 -3.61 18.37
C PHE A 131 -8.34 -2.80 17.16
N LEU A 132 -9.21 -2.42 16.22
CA LEU A 132 -8.80 -1.83 14.94
C LEU A 132 -7.91 -0.59 15.11
N ASN A 133 -8.24 0.30 16.06
CA ASN A 133 -7.42 1.49 16.33
C ASN A 133 -6.04 1.12 16.89
N LEU A 134 -5.97 0.16 17.82
CA LEU A 134 -4.70 -0.33 18.37
C LEU A 134 -3.80 -0.91 17.28
N ILE A 135 -4.40 -1.67 16.37
CA ILE A 135 -3.69 -2.26 15.24
C ILE A 135 -3.25 -1.19 14.25
N GLN A 136 -4.07 -0.15 14.02
CA GLN A 136 -3.67 0.98 13.19
C GLN A 136 -2.46 1.70 13.79
N ASP A 137 -2.47 1.98 15.09
CA ASP A 137 -1.34 2.62 15.78
C ASP A 137 -0.05 1.80 15.63
N GLU A 138 -0.14 0.47 15.80
CA GLU A 138 1.00 -0.42 15.61
C GLU A 138 1.47 -0.49 14.15
N LEU A 139 0.55 -0.49 13.19
CA LEU A 139 0.90 -0.42 11.77
C LEU A 139 1.68 0.87 11.49
N ASP A 140 1.21 2.01 11.98
CA ASP A 140 1.87 3.30 11.79
C ASP A 140 3.31 3.27 12.33
N GLU A 141 3.52 2.68 13.52
CA GLU A 141 4.85 2.48 14.10
C GLU A 141 5.74 1.57 13.23
N VAL A 142 5.20 0.45 12.73
CA VAL A 142 5.93 -0.43 11.83
C VAL A 142 6.34 0.30 10.55
N GLY A 143 5.47 1.15 10.01
CA GLY A 143 5.73 1.95 8.81
C GLY A 143 6.85 2.94 9.02
N GLN A 144 6.83 3.66 10.14
CA GLN A 144 7.88 4.60 10.53
C GLN A 144 9.22 3.89 10.78
N THR A 145 9.19 2.76 11.48
CA THR A 145 10.37 1.93 11.75
C THR A 145 10.98 1.41 10.45
N TRP A 146 10.14 0.90 9.55
CA TRP A 146 10.60 0.47 8.23
C TRP A 146 11.12 1.65 7.41
N ASN A 147 10.49 2.81 7.42
CA ASN A 147 10.96 3.92 6.60
C ASN A 147 12.28 4.52 7.12
N SER A 148 12.60 4.34 8.40
CA SER A 148 13.82 4.85 9.04
C SER A 148 14.98 3.84 9.09
N HIS A 149 14.73 2.54 8.88
CA HIS A 149 15.78 1.53 8.92
C HIS A 149 16.79 1.70 7.77
N THR A 150 18.04 1.26 7.99
CA THR A 150 19.06 1.30 6.94
C THR A 150 19.06 -0.02 6.17
N ILE A 151 18.77 0.05 4.88
CA ILE A 151 18.96 -1.06 3.94
C ILE A 151 20.46 -1.15 3.61
N ARG A 152 21.04 -2.32 3.87
CA ARG A 152 22.44 -2.62 3.54
C ARG A 152 22.56 -3.03 2.08
N GLN A 153 23.64 -2.63 1.43
CA GLN A 153 23.94 -3.07 0.08
C GLN A 153 24.22 -4.58 0.07
N SER A 154 23.59 -5.31 -0.85
CA SER A 154 23.86 -6.73 -1.10
C SER A 154 24.17 -6.92 -2.57
N SER A 155 25.14 -7.78 -2.89
CA SER A 155 25.54 -8.09 -4.27
C SER A 155 24.41 -8.73 -5.10
N GLN A 156 23.37 -9.25 -4.45
CA GLN A 156 22.22 -9.89 -5.08
C GLN A 156 20.98 -8.99 -5.13
N GLN A 157 21.02 -7.80 -4.54
CA GLN A 157 19.88 -6.89 -4.50
C GLN A 157 20.04 -5.75 -5.51
N THR A 158 19.04 -5.55 -6.36
CA THR A 158 18.88 -4.35 -7.20
C THR A 158 18.41 -3.12 -6.43
N THR A 159 18.48 -3.14 -5.09
CA THR A 159 17.96 -2.09 -4.21
C THR A 159 19.07 -1.11 -3.86
N TYR A 160 18.78 0.17 -3.93
CA TYR A 160 19.68 1.20 -3.44
C TYR A 160 19.91 1.05 -1.93
N ALA A 161 21.17 1.11 -1.52
CA ALA A 161 21.52 1.11 -0.11
C ALA A 161 21.20 2.46 0.52
N GLY A 162 20.69 2.46 1.75
CA GLY A 162 20.30 3.69 2.43
C GLY A 162 19.02 3.52 3.24
N ARG A 163 18.56 4.62 3.83
CA ARG A 163 17.28 4.65 4.54
C ARG A 163 16.15 4.89 3.53
N PRO A 164 15.07 4.09 3.51
CA PRO A 164 13.97 4.29 2.58
C PRO A 164 13.44 5.73 2.56
N ALA A 165 13.29 6.36 3.73
CA ALA A 165 12.86 7.76 3.82
C ALA A 165 13.82 8.73 3.10
N LEU A 166 15.13 8.50 3.17
CA LEU A 166 16.11 9.37 2.51
C LEU A 166 16.20 9.09 1.01
N LEU A 167 16.09 7.83 0.60
CA LEU A 167 16.02 7.44 -0.81
C LEU A 167 14.79 8.04 -1.49
N TYR A 168 13.67 8.08 -0.76
CA TYR A 168 12.41 8.65 -1.20
C TYR A 168 12.44 10.19 -1.26
N LEU A 169 12.92 10.86 -0.21
CA LEU A 169 12.89 12.32 -0.10
C LEU A 169 14.01 13.02 -0.88
N LEU A 170 15.17 12.38 -1.00
CA LEU A 170 16.39 12.96 -1.58
C LEU A 170 17.02 12.01 -2.61
N PRO A 171 16.28 11.58 -3.64
CA PRO A 171 16.77 10.58 -4.60
C PRO A 171 18.06 11.03 -5.29
N GLY A 172 18.17 12.32 -5.64
CA GLY A 172 19.37 12.88 -6.29
C GLY A 172 20.65 12.79 -5.45
N VAL A 173 20.56 12.84 -4.11
CA VAL A 173 21.73 12.68 -3.21
C VAL A 173 22.28 11.26 -3.25
N TYR A 174 21.40 10.28 -3.49
CA TYR A 174 21.73 8.86 -3.55
C TYR A 174 21.98 8.37 -4.99
N GLY A 175 22.02 9.28 -5.97
CA GLY A 175 22.18 8.92 -7.39
C GLY A 175 20.98 8.14 -7.95
N VAL A 176 19.81 8.32 -7.34
CA VAL A 176 18.55 7.71 -7.77
C VAL A 176 17.73 8.75 -8.53
N GLU A 177 17.02 8.32 -9.58
CA GLU A 177 16.11 9.20 -10.31
C GLU A 177 14.81 9.44 -9.54
N ASP A 178 14.29 10.66 -9.61
CA ASP A 178 12.97 10.96 -9.04
C ASP A 178 11.85 10.34 -9.88
N GLN A 179 11.15 9.41 -9.25
CA GLN A 179 10.03 8.67 -9.82
C GLN A 179 8.67 9.27 -9.40
N LEU A 180 8.63 10.39 -8.66
CA LEU A 180 7.40 11.16 -8.47
C LEU A 180 7.19 12.05 -9.69
N LYS A 181 6.03 11.94 -10.33
CA LYS A 181 5.65 12.76 -11.47
C LYS A 181 4.60 13.77 -11.03
N PRO A 182 4.79 15.07 -11.32
CA PRO A 182 3.84 16.10 -10.92
C PRO A 182 2.49 15.84 -11.60
N VAL A 183 1.42 16.19 -10.87
CA VAL A 183 0.03 16.06 -11.33
C VAL A 183 -0.67 17.41 -11.22
N ASP A 184 -1.65 17.65 -12.08
CA ASP A 184 -2.49 18.84 -11.97
C ASP A 184 -3.46 18.71 -10.79
N SER A 185 -3.38 19.63 -9.84
CA SER A 185 -4.21 19.66 -8.62
C SER A 185 -5.72 19.68 -8.94
N ALA A 186 -6.13 20.28 -10.06
CA ALA A 186 -7.53 20.30 -10.50
C ALA A 186 -8.01 18.89 -10.89
N GLU A 187 -7.16 18.10 -11.52
CA GLU A 187 -7.46 16.73 -11.92
C GLU A 187 -7.58 15.78 -10.72
N VAL A 188 -6.72 15.99 -9.72
CA VAL A 188 -6.77 15.27 -8.44
C VAL A 188 -8.09 15.57 -7.71
N TYR A 189 -8.50 16.83 -7.66
CA TYR A 189 -9.77 17.24 -7.04
C TYR A 189 -11.00 16.58 -7.68
N VAL A 190 -11.06 16.56 -9.02
CA VAL A 190 -12.15 15.90 -9.76
C VAL A 190 -12.27 14.43 -9.36
N LYS A 191 -11.15 13.70 -9.27
CA LYS A 191 -11.17 12.30 -8.84
C LYS A 191 -11.58 12.15 -7.38
N LYS A 192 -11.07 12.98 -6.47
CA LYS A 192 -11.42 12.92 -5.04
C LYS A 192 -12.91 13.11 -4.77
N SER A 193 -13.61 13.93 -5.56
CA SER A 193 -15.05 14.16 -5.42
C SER A 193 -15.94 12.94 -5.72
N VAL A 194 -15.43 11.96 -6.49
CA VAL A 194 -16.18 10.77 -6.95
C VAL A 194 -16.19 9.64 -5.91
N PHE A 195 -15.24 9.63 -4.97
CA PHE A 195 -15.03 8.52 -4.03
C PHE A 195 -15.32 8.94 -2.57
N GLN A 196 -16.53 9.44 -2.26
CA GLN A 196 -16.90 9.72 -0.87
C GLN A 196 -17.05 8.44 -0.02
N ARG A 197 -16.64 8.52 1.26
CA ARG A 197 -16.51 7.40 2.21
C ARG A 197 -17.85 6.70 2.47
N GLY A 198 -17.94 5.43 2.09
CA GLY A 198 -18.95 4.50 2.58
C GLY A 198 -18.31 3.44 3.48
N ASN A 199 -18.86 3.25 4.67
CA ASN A 199 -18.59 2.06 5.51
C ASN A 199 -19.04 0.80 4.75
N ILE A 200 -18.43 -0.39 4.99
CA ILE A 200 -18.91 -1.79 4.73
C ILE A 200 -17.68 -2.74 4.58
N LEU A 201 -17.85 -4.08 4.45
CA LEU A 201 -17.05 -5.22 5.00
C LEU A 201 -16.23 -6.13 3.99
N VAL A 202 -15.26 -6.92 4.51
CA VAL A 202 -14.10 -7.73 3.96
C VAL A 202 -14.28 -8.87 2.91
N THR A 203 -13.32 -9.03 1.95
CA THR A 203 -12.41 -10.21 1.68
C THR A 203 -11.37 -10.01 0.54
N LYS A 204 -10.08 -10.36 0.79
CA LYS A 204 -8.85 -10.46 -0.08
C LYS A 204 -7.71 -9.40 -0.06
N GLN A 205 -6.49 -9.94 -0.22
CA GLN A 205 -5.13 -9.36 -0.18
C GLN A 205 -4.72 -8.47 -1.35
N PHE A 206 -4.10 -7.32 -1.05
CA PHE A 206 -3.80 -6.23 -1.98
C PHE A 206 -2.33 -6.03 -2.29
N LEU A 207 -2.06 -5.73 -3.56
CA LEU A 207 -0.71 -5.56 -4.10
C LEU A 207 -0.63 -4.33 -5.00
N ILE A 208 0.01 -3.25 -4.52
CA ILE A 208 0.38 -2.09 -5.34
C ILE A 208 1.87 -1.83 -5.11
N CYS A 209 2.70 -2.11 -6.10
CA CYS A 209 4.12 -1.83 -6.07
C CYS A 209 4.39 -0.70 -7.07
N ALA A 210 5.05 0.41 -6.70
CA ALA A 210 5.58 1.28 -7.74
C ALA A 210 6.76 0.53 -8.39
N ALA A 211 6.57 0.04 -9.61
CA ALA A 211 7.59 -0.74 -10.30
C ALA A 211 8.56 0.17 -11.03
N TYR A 212 9.83 -0.26 -10.99
CA TYR A 212 10.94 0.23 -11.78
C TYR A 212 10.78 -0.12 -13.27
#